data_AF-A0A2M9Q758-F1
#
_entry.id   AF-A0A2M9Q758-F1
#
_cell.length_a   1.000
_cell.length_b   1.000
_cell.length_c   1.000
_cell.angle_alpha   90.00
_cell.angle_beta   90.00
_cell.angle_gamma   90.00
#
_symmetry.space_group_name_H-M   'P 1'
#
loop_
_entity.id
_entity.type
_entity.pdbx_description
1 polymer ?
#
loop_
_entity_poly.entity_id
_entity_poly.type
_entity_poly.pdbx_seq_one_letter_code
_entity_poly.pdbx_strand_id
1 'polypeptide(L)'
;MNCIYYGTADIERLFGIDETYSKGIAGKATQIISNFGEKESGAWRFNLREVTFIKHVKDFTGIFSKEMAFKSALELFYNVDCNRLDIRL
;
A
#
# COMPACT_ATOMS: atom_id res chain seq x y z
N MET A 1 -18.73 -0.90 15.36
CA MET A 1 -17.60 -1.75 14.94
C MET A 1 -16.40 -0.81 14.82
N ASN A 2 -15.39 -0.94 15.68
CA ASN A 2 -14.23 -0.05 15.63
C ASN A 2 -13.29 -0.54 14.53
N CYS A 3 -13.06 0.28 13.50
CA CYS A 3 -12.03 -0.01 12.50
C CYS A 3 -10.66 0.11 13.18
N ILE A 4 -9.86 -0.96 13.12
CA ILE A 4 -8.47 -0.96 13.59
C ILE A 4 -7.62 -0.31 12.50
N TYR A 5 -6.78 0.63 12.92
CA TYR A 5 -5.81 1.29 12.05
C TYR A 5 -4.39 1.02 12.54
N TYR A 6 -3.46 1.01 11.60
CA TYR A 6 -2.06 0.70 11.81
C TYR A 6 -1.20 1.89 11.40
N GLY A 7 -0.24 2.26 12.25
CA GLY A 7 0.82 3.19 11.86
C GLY A 7 1.94 2.48 11.10
N THR A 8 2.92 3.25 10.60
CA THR A 8 4.12 2.67 9.98
C THR A 8 4.94 1.83 10.96
N ALA A 9 5.02 2.26 12.22
CA ALA A 9 5.69 1.52 13.28
C ALA A 9 5.00 0.17 13.59
N ASP A 10 3.66 0.11 13.50
CA ASP A 10 2.93 -1.15 13.65
C ASP A 10 3.22 -2.10 12.49
N ILE A 11 3.27 -1.57 11.28
CA ILE A 11 3.58 -2.35 10.08
C ILE A 11 4.99 -2.94 10.17
N GLU A 12 5.97 -2.16 10.61
CA GLU A 12 7.34 -2.63 10.81
C GLU A 12 7.41 -3.72 11.88
N ARG A 13 6.79 -3.48 13.04
CA ARG A 13 6.79 -4.44 14.16
C ARG A 13 6.08 -5.76 13.83
N LEU A 14 4.97 -5.71 13.10
CA LEU A 14 4.11 -6.89 12.85
C LEU A 14 4.50 -7.65 11.57
N PHE A 15 5.01 -6.96 10.55
CA PHE A 15 5.26 -7.54 9.24
C PHE A 15 6.71 -7.40 8.76
N GLY A 16 7.59 -6.73 9.52
CA GLY A 16 8.99 -6.54 9.16
C GLY A 16 9.18 -5.63 7.95
N ILE A 17 8.22 -4.75 7.66
CA ILE A 17 8.27 -3.81 6.53
C ILE A 17 8.63 -2.43 7.08
N ASP A 18 9.82 -1.95 6.74
CA ASP A 18 10.33 -0.68 7.25
C ASP A 18 9.41 0.50 6.89
N GLU A 19 9.46 1.54 7.73
CA GLU A 19 8.60 2.71 7.56
C GLU A 19 8.79 3.40 6.21
N THR A 20 10.02 3.47 5.72
CA THR A 20 10.34 4.17 4.46
C THR A 20 9.67 3.47 3.29
N TYR A 21 9.72 2.14 3.27
CA TYR A 21 9.03 1.33 2.28
C TYR A 21 7.52 1.55 2.33
N SER A 22 6.92 1.45 3.53
CA SER A 22 5.48 1.63 3.73
C SER A 22 5.00 3.03 3.28
N LYS A 23 5.73 4.09 3.67
CA LYS A 23 5.47 5.48 3.24
C LYS A 23 5.61 5.64 1.73
N GLY A 24 6.61 4.99 1.12
CA GLY A 24 6.85 5.04 -0.33
C GLY A 24 5.73 4.39 -1.13
N ILE A 25 5.21 3.23 -0.68
CA ILE A 25 4.05 2.59 -1.29
C ILE A 25 2.81 3.46 -1.11
N ALA A 26 2.58 3.98 0.10
CA ALA A 26 1.44 4.83 0.39
C ALA A 26 1.43 6.11 -0.47
N GLY A 27 2.56 6.80 -0.60
CA GLY A 27 2.68 8.00 -1.42
C GLY A 27 2.44 7.76 -2.92
N LYS A 28 2.77 6.58 -3.44
CA LYS A 28 2.39 6.18 -4.79
C LYS A 28 0.90 5.86 -4.88
N ALA A 29 0.37 5.09 -3.92
CA ALA A 29 -1.03 4.67 -3.91
C ALA A 29 -2.00 5.84 -3.79
N THR A 30 -1.66 6.89 -3.04
CA THR A 30 -2.49 8.10 -2.91
C THR A 30 -2.73 8.84 -4.21
N GLN A 31 -1.88 8.64 -5.23
CA GLN A 31 -2.07 9.26 -6.55
C GLN A 31 -3.21 8.62 -7.34
N ILE A 32 -3.65 7.42 -6.94
CA ILE A 32 -4.64 6.60 -7.63
C ILE A 32 -5.87 6.37 -6.74
N ILE A 33 -5.63 6.17 -5.45
CA ILE A 33 -6.64 5.88 -4.43
C ILE A 33 -6.63 7.04 -3.43
N SER A 34 -7.61 7.93 -3.53
CA SER A 34 -7.63 9.21 -2.84
C SER A 34 -7.51 9.15 -1.31
N ASN A 35 -7.97 8.06 -0.69
CA ASN A 35 -7.97 7.87 0.77
C ASN A 35 -6.99 6.79 1.26
N PHE A 36 -6.06 6.34 0.41
CA PHE A 36 -5.09 5.32 0.83
C PHE A 36 -4.16 5.87 1.91
N GLY A 37 -4.15 5.24 3.08
CA GLY A 37 -3.24 5.66 4.15
C GLY A 37 -3.53 7.08 4.65
N GLU A 38 -4.80 7.41 4.90
CA GLU A 38 -5.17 8.72 5.40
C GLU A 38 -4.29 9.16 6.58
N LYS A 39 -3.84 10.42 6.59
CA LYS A 39 -2.97 10.94 7.65
C LYS A 39 -3.79 11.54 8.77
N GLU A 40 -3.49 11.16 10.00
CA GLU A 40 -4.01 11.80 11.21
C GLU A 40 -2.85 12.43 11.99
N SER A 41 -2.96 13.72 12.31
CA SER A 41 -1.91 14.48 13.00
C SER A 41 -0.53 14.36 12.33
N GLY A 42 -0.50 14.21 11.00
CA GLY A 42 0.72 14.05 10.21
C GLY A 42 1.27 12.63 10.10
N ALA A 43 0.72 11.67 10.84
CA ALA A 43 1.11 10.26 10.78
C ALA A 43 0.19 9.46 9.83
N TRP A 44 0.78 8.54 9.05
CA TRP A 44 0.01 7.65 8.18
C TRP A 44 -0.82 6.66 8.99
N ARG A 45 -2.10 6.49 8.64
CA ARG A 45 -2.99 5.47 9.20
C ARG A 45 -3.51 4.55 8.11
N PHE A 46 -3.22 3.26 8.26
CA PHE A 46 -3.63 2.25 7.31
C PHE A 46 -4.73 1.38 7.90
N ASN A 47 -5.78 1.08 7.13
CA ASN A 47 -6.68 -0.03 7.47
C ASN A 47 -6.05 -1.39 7.09
N LEU A 48 -6.67 -2.50 7.50
CA LEU A 48 -6.14 -3.84 7.22
C LEU A 48 -5.96 -4.13 5.72
N ARG A 49 -6.85 -3.62 4.86
CA ARG A 49 -6.72 -3.78 3.40
C ARG A 49 -5.46 -3.09 2.89
N GLU A 50 -5.19 -1.88 3.34
CA GLU A 50 -4.00 -1.10 2.95
C GLU A 50 -2.70 -1.73 3.48
N VAL A 51 -2.73 -2.27 4.69
CA VAL A 51 -1.59 -3.04 5.23
C VAL A 51 -1.32 -4.27 4.36
N THR A 52 -2.38 -5.01 4.00
CA THR A 52 -2.26 -6.20 3.15
C THR A 52 -1.81 -5.84 1.73
N PHE A 53 -2.25 -4.70 1.20
CA PHE A 53 -1.73 -4.13 -0.04
C PHE A 53 -0.22 -3.89 0.05
N ILE A 54 0.24 -3.17 1.07
CA ILE A 54 1.67 -2.87 1.26
C ILE A 54 2.49 -4.15 1.38
N LYS A 55 1.99 -5.12 2.16
CA LYS A 55 2.60 -6.43 2.32
C LYS A 55 2.66 -7.21 1.00
N HIS A 56 1.58 -7.22 0.22
CA HIS A 56 1.57 -7.86 -1.10
C HIS A 56 2.64 -7.26 -2.02
N VAL A 57 2.73 -5.93 -2.09
CA VAL A 57 3.78 -5.29 -2.90
C VAL A 57 5.17 -5.71 -2.41
N LYS A 58 5.42 -5.72 -1.09
CA LYS A 58 6.70 -6.16 -0.52
C LYS A 58 7.04 -7.61 -0.88
N ASP A 59 6.13 -8.54 -0.61
CA ASP A 59 6.37 -9.97 -0.82
C ASP A 59 6.65 -10.28 -2.29
N PHE A 60 5.89 -9.65 -3.20
CA PHE A 60 6.02 -9.93 -4.63
C PHE A 60 7.13 -9.13 -5.32
N THR A 61 7.76 -8.13 -4.67
CA THR A 61 8.98 -7.51 -5.23
C THR A 61 10.19 -8.45 -5.29
N GLY A 62 10.16 -9.60 -4.60
CA GLY A 62 11.17 -10.66 -4.77
C GLY A 62 10.96 -11.53 -6.02
N ILE A 63 9.78 -11.46 -6.64
CA ILE A 63 9.36 -12.30 -7.78
C ILE A 63 9.18 -11.44 -9.05
N PHE A 64 8.61 -10.24 -8.88
CA PHE A 64 8.31 -9.29 -9.93
C PHE A 64 9.11 -8.00 -9.78
N SER A 65 9.14 -7.19 -10.83
CA SER A 65 9.57 -5.80 -10.68
C SER A 65 8.67 -5.08 -9.67
N LYS A 66 9.22 -4.05 -9.01
CA LYS A 66 8.46 -3.25 -8.04
C LYS A 66 7.18 -2.64 -8.64
N GLU A 67 7.22 -2.26 -9.91
CA GLU A 67 6.08 -1.72 -10.63
C GLU A 67 5.00 -2.78 -10.87
N MET A 68 5.38 -3.98 -11.32
CA MET A 68 4.43 -5.07 -11.55
C MET A 68 3.80 -5.55 -10.23
N ALA A 69 4.57 -5.65 -9.15
CA ALA A 69 4.04 -5.98 -7.82
C ALA A 69 3.01 -4.94 -7.34
N PHE A 70 3.26 -3.66 -7.62
CA PHE A 70 2.34 -2.57 -7.29
C PHE A 70 1.06 -2.61 -8.14
N LYS A 71 1.18 -2.79 -9.47
CA LYS A 71 0.04 -2.96 -10.37
C LYS A 71 -0.82 -4.17 -10.00
N SER A 72 -0.19 -5.30 -9.68
CA SER A 72 -0.88 -6.49 -9.16
C SER A 72 -1.67 -6.20 -7.88
N ALA A 73 -1.12 -5.42 -6.95
CA ALA A 73 -1.84 -5.03 -5.74
C ALA A 73 -3.03 -4.10 -6.04
N LEU A 74 -2.88 -3.16 -6.99
CA LEU A 74 -3.97 -2.29 -7.41
C LEU A 74 -5.15 -3.07 -8.02
N GLU A 75 -4.84 -4.02 -8.89
CA GLU A 75 -5.85 -4.92 -9.47
C GLU A 75 -6.54 -5.74 -8.37
N LEU A 76 -5.76 -6.38 -7.49
CA LEU A 76 -6.27 -7.33 -6.50
C LEU A 76 -7.12 -6.67 -5.40
N PHE A 77 -6.70 -5.51 -4.87
CA PHE A 77 -7.33 -4.91 -3.69
C PHE A 77 -8.29 -3.76 -4.00
N TYR A 78 -8.15 -3.15 -5.19
CA TYR A 78 -8.91 -1.95 -5.57
C TYR A 78 -9.61 -2.08 -6.93
N ASN A 79 -9.53 -3.24 -7.59
CA ASN A 79 -10.13 -3.50 -8.91
C ASN A 79 -9.75 -2.45 -9.97
N VAL A 80 -8.54 -1.91 -9.87
CA VAL A 80 -8.01 -0.96 -10.84
C VAL A 80 -7.44 -1.73 -12.01
N ASP A 81 -8.08 -1.66 -13.18
CA ASP A 81 -7.61 -2.33 -14.41
C ASP A 81 -6.35 -1.63 -14.95
N CYS A 82 -5.18 -2.09 -14.48
CA CYS A 82 -3.89 -1.50 -14.81
C CYS A 82 -3.44 -1.81 -16.24
N ASN A 83 -4.12 -2.73 -16.94
CA ASN A 83 -3.86 -3.04 -18.35
C ASN A 83 -4.60 -2.10 -19.30
N ARG A 84 -5.70 -1.48 -18.83
CA ARG A 84 -6.49 -0.50 -19.61
C ARG A 84 -6.24 0.94 -19.22
N LEU A 85 -5.90 1.19 -17.94
CA LEU A 85 -5.52 2.49 -17.46
C LEU A 85 -4.01 2.65 -17.68
N ASP A 86 -3.57 3.60 -18.51
CA ASP A 86 -2.14 3.97 -18.66
C ASP A 86 -1.64 4.64 -17.36
N ILE A 87 -1.47 3.84 -16.31
CA ILE A 87 -0.98 4.29 -15.01
C ILE A 87 0.54 4.37 -15.09
N ARG A 88 1.04 5.60 -15.23
CA ARG A 88 2.47 5.92 -15.16
C ARG A 88 2.88 6.11 -13.69
N LEU A 89 3.74 5.21 -13.19
CA LEU A 89 4.15 5.10 -11.78
C LEU A 89 5.54 5.64 -11.48
#